data_AF-A0A353PIK7-F1
#
_entry.id   AF-A0A353PIK7-F1
#
_cell.length_a   1.000
_cell.length_b   1.000
_cell.length_c   1.000
_cell.angle_alpha   90.00
_cell.angle_beta   90.00
_cell.angle_gamma   90.00
#
_symmetry.space_group_name_H-M   'P 1'
#
loop_
_entity.id
_entity.type
_entity.pdbx_description
1 polymer ?
#
loop_
_entity_poly.entity_id
_entity_poly.type
_entity_poly.pdbx_seq_one_letter_code
_entity_poly.pdbx_strand_id
1 'polypeptide(L)'
;MFSYPKDYEDSKAQLQLKIDHLKKEGFEITESSHEIAQHLFIDRIVIKAKIKPKNRLVIDSGLHGIEGYLGHACIIVFLDEFLQKISPDTEIVLYHPLNPFGMKYYRRNNENNVDLNRNFSSNQFSSENPGFEKAIAFFKPRKYSGIMRANLSFYFNVIKMISKFGTSTLKEATLLGQKIAKEAIYYSDTKYQSST
;
A
#
# COMPACT_ATOMS: atom_id res chain seq x y z
N MET A 1 13.60 12.92 -14.93
CA MET A 1 13.29 11.60 -15.51
C MET A 1 12.73 10.75 -14.38
N PHE A 2 11.52 10.21 -14.51
CA PHE A 2 10.94 9.34 -13.48
C PHE A 2 11.75 8.06 -13.40
N SER A 3 12.41 7.82 -12.27
CA SER A 3 13.08 6.55 -11.97
C SER A 3 12.35 5.86 -10.83
N TYR A 4 12.11 4.57 -10.99
CA TYR A 4 11.61 3.74 -9.90
C TYR A 4 12.80 3.14 -9.15
N PRO A 5 12.68 2.96 -7.82
CA PRO A 5 13.68 2.18 -7.11
C PRO A 5 13.60 0.72 -7.57
N LYS A 6 14.76 0.07 -7.64
CA LYS A 6 14.92 -1.31 -8.08
C LYS A 6 14.23 -2.29 -7.12
N ASP A 7 14.36 -2.03 -5.83
CA ASP A 7 13.83 -2.84 -4.73
C ASP A 7 13.60 -1.97 -3.49
N TYR A 8 13.07 -2.57 -2.43
CA TYR A 8 12.76 -1.88 -1.18
C TYR A 8 14.00 -1.21 -0.56
N GLU A 9 15.15 -1.88 -0.55
CA GLU A 9 16.40 -1.34 -0.01
C GLU A 9 16.90 -0.13 -0.81
N ASP A 10 16.80 -0.21 -2.14
CA ASP A 10 17.12 0.93 -3.01
C ASP A 10 16.19 2.12 -2.75
N SER A 11 14.89 1.89 -2.53
CA SER A 11 13.96 2.97 -2.15
C SER A 11 14.35 3.64 -0.82
N LYS A 12 14.81 2.86 0.15
CA LYS A 12 15.28 3.35 1.45
C LYS A 12 16.56 4.20 1.30
N ALA A 13 17.52 3.69 0.53
CA ALA A 13 18.78 4.39 0.27
C ALA A 13 18.56 5.71 -0.49
N GLN A 14 17.72 5.70 -1.54
CA GLN A 14 17.39 6.90 -2.31
C GLN A 14 16.69 7.96 -1.46
N LEU A 15 15.73 7.56 -0.62
CA LEU A 15 15.04 8.48 0.27
C LEU A 15 16.00 9.08 1.29
N GLN A 16 16.87 8.27 1.92
CA GLN A 16 17.86 8.76 2.87
C GLN A 16 18.80 9.78 2.24
N LEU A 17 19.33 9.49 1.05
CA LEU A 17 20.18 10.42 0.31
C LEU A 17 19.47 11.75 0.03
N LYS A 18 18.18 11.69 -0.34
CA LYS A 18 17.36 12.88 -0.56
C LYS A 18 17.17 13.68 0.72
N ILE A 19 16.91 13.02 1.86
CA ILE A 19 16.76 13.69 3.16
C ILE A 19 18.06 14.34 3.61
N ASP A 20 19.20 13.66 3.47
CA ASP A 20 20.52 14.21 3.82
C ASP A 20 20.85 15.45 2.98
N HIS A 21 20.45 15.44 1.70
CA HIS A 21 20.59 16.60 0.84
C HIS A 21 19.73 17.77 1.31
N LEU A 22 18.45 17.54 1.62
CA LEU A 22 17.55 18.59 2.11
C LEU A 22 18.03 19.18 3.46
N LYS A 23 18.58 18.36 4.35
CA LYS A 23 19.21 18.86 5.59
C LYS A 23 20.36 19.83 5.31
N LYS A 24 21.20 19.54 4.30
CA LYS A 24 22.29 20.43 3.86
C LYS A 24 21.77 21.73 3.23
N GLU A 25 20.60 21.70 2.62
CA GLU A 25 19.91 22.90 2.12
C GLU A 25 19.26 23.74 3.25
N GLY A 26 19.35 23.27 4.51
CA GLY A 26 18.87 24.00 5.68
C GLY A 26 17.46 23.63 6.14
N PHE A 27 16.86 22.57 5.59
CA PHE A 27 15.62 22.04 6.13
C PHE A 27 15.86 21.36 7.49
N GLU A 28 15.04 21.69 8.49
CA GLU A 28 15.04 21.00 9.76
C GLU A 28 14.18 19.73 9.66
N ILE A 29 14.84 18.56 9.66
CA ILE A 29 14.19 17.27 9.43
C ILE A 29 14.46 16.32 10.59
N THR A 30 13.41 15.67 11.10
CA THR A 30 13.51 14.56 12.07
C THR A 30 13.03 13.27 11.45
N GLU A 31 13.73 12.17 11.73
CA GLU A 31 13.47 10.85 11.19
C GLU A 31 13.26 9.85 12.32
N SER A 32 12.34 8.92 12.11
CA SER A 32 12.13 7.78 13.00
C SER A 32 11.63 6.61 12.18
N SER A 33 12.11 5.41 12.47
CA SER A 33 11.68 4.19 11.79
C SER A 33 11.00 3.25 12.79
N HIS A 34 9.86 2.69 12.39
CA HIS A 34 9.13 1.70 13.17
C HIS A 34 9.24 0.33 12.50
N GLU A 35 9.82 -0.64 13.19
CA GLU A 35 9.99 -2.00 12.66
C GLU A 35 8.65 -2.75 12.68
N ILE A 36 8.26 -3.28 11.52
CA ILE A 36 7.01 -4.04 11.31
C ILE A 36 7.28 -5.55 11.32
N ALA A 37 8.33 -5.95 10.62
CA ALA A 37 8.80 -7.32 10.49
C ALA A 37 10.33 -7.28 10.36
N GLN A 38 11.02 -8.41 10.54
CA GLN A 38 12.50 -8.48 10.59
C GLN A 38 13.17 -7.60 9.51
N HIS A 39 13.73 -6.47 9.94
CA HIS A 39 14.42 -5.46 9.10
C HIS A 39 13.55 -4.71 8.07
N LEU A 40 12.24 -4.67 8.26
CA LEU A 40 11.26 -3.98 7.42
C LEU A 40 10.59 -2.88 8.24
N PHE A 41 10.69 -1.64 7.76
CA PHE A 41 10.37 -0.46 8.56
C PHE A 41 9.37 0.44 7.84
N ILE A 42 8.47 1.04 8.63
CA ILE A 42 7.78 2.26 8.21
C ILE A 42 8.65 3.42 8.65
N ASP A 43 9.14 4.21 7.68
CA ASP A 43 9.82 5.45 8.01
C ASP A 43 8.84 6.58 8.15
N ARG A 44 9.08 7.38 9.19
CA ARG A 44 8.42 8.65 9.42
C ARG A 44 9.47 9.74 9.31
N ILE A 45 9.27 10.64 8.35
CA ILE A 45 10.11 11.82 8.12
C ILE A 45 9.26 13.05 8.38
N VAL A 46 9.73 13.92 9.26
CA VAL A 46 9.06 15.19 9.56
C VAL A 46 9.95 16.32 9.12
N ILE A 47 9.49 17.12 8.16
CA ILE A 47 10.12 18.37 7.75
C ILE A 47 9.40 19.49 8.47
N LYS A 48 10.11 20.18 9.38
CA LYS A 48 9.50 21.24 10.20
C LYS A 48 9.13 22.45 9.36
N ALA A 49 8.06 23.13 9.79
CA ALA A 49 7.70 24.44 9.26
C ALA A 49 8.82 25.45 9.53
N LYS A 50 9.04 26.38 8.58
CA LYS A 50 10.06 27.44 8.70
C LYS A 50 9.69 28.48 9.76
N ILE A 51 8.40 28.65 10.03
CA ILE A 51 7.86 29.49 11.11
C ILE A 51 6.91 28.67 11.98
N LYS A 52 6.32 29.29 13.01
CA LYS A 52 5.36 28.62 13.91
C LYS A 52 4.28 27.90 13.10
N PRO A 53 4.16 26.56 13.24
CA PRO A 53 3.27 25.78 12.39
C PRO A 53 1.80 26.10 12.68
N LYS A 54 1.02 26.27 11.61
CA LYS A 54 -0.44 26.39 11.64
C LYS A 54 -1.13 25.23 10.94
N ASN A 55 -0.43 24.58 9.99
CA ASN A 55 -0.95 23.49 9.19
C ASN A 55 0.01 22.28 9.26
N ARG A 56 -0.54 21.10 8.99
CA ARG A 56 0.25 19.88 8.80
C ARG A 56 -0.23 19.17 7.54
N LEU A 57 0.70 18.90 6.63
CA LEU A 57 0.49 18.05 5.46
C LEU A 57 1.03 16.65 5.76
N VAL A 58 0.17 15.65 5.74
CA VAL A 58 0.55 14.25 5.88
C VAL A 58 0.51 13.59 4.51
N ILE A 59 1.61 12.94 4.12
CA ILE A 59 1.69 12.15 2.91
C ILE A 59 2.12 10.75 3.33
N ASP A 60 1.31 9.75 2.99
CA ASP A 60 1.69 8.36 3.12
C ASP A 60 1.77 7.70 1.74
N SER A 61 2.45 6.56 1.68
CA SER A 61 2.48 5.74 0.48
C SER A 61 2.78 4.28 0.80
N GLY A 62 2.49 3.41 -0.17
CA GLY A 62 2.79 1.99 -0.05
C GLY A 62 1.89 1.27 0.96
N LEU A 63 0.67 1.74 1.19
CA LEU A 63 -0.35 0.97 1.94
C LEU A 63 -0.61 -0.38 1.24
N HIS A 64 -0.76 -0.33 -0.08
CA HIS A 64 -0.54 -1.48 -0.94
C HIS A 64 0.93 -1.56 -1.28
N GLY A 65 1.61 -2.59 -0.76
CA GLY A 65 3.06 -2.59 -0.71
C GLY A 65 3.73 -2.47 -2.09
N ILE A 66 3.27 -3.22 -3.09
CA ILE A 66 3.74 -3.11 -4.48
C ILE A 66 3.55 -1.71 -5.09
N GLU A 67 2.53 -0.97 -4.67
CA GLU A 67 2.28 0.40 -5.14
C GLU A 67 3.22 1.41 -4.44
N GLY A 68 3.97 0.97 -3.43
CA GLY A 68 5.00 1.74 -2.75
C GLY A 68 6.13 2.21 -3.67
N TYR A 69 6.48 1.45 -4.72
CA TYR A 69 7.50 1.89 -5.70
C TYR A 69 7.06 3.13 -6.48
N LEU A 70 5.78 3.19 -6.87
CA LEU A 70 5.20 4.37 -7.51
C LEU A 70 5.05 5.51 -6.51
N GLY A 71 4.54 5.20 -5.31
CA GLY A 71 4.42 6.17 -4.23
C GLY A 71 5.77 6.81 -3.85
N HIS A 72 6.85 6.04 -3.85
CA HIS A 72 8.21 6.53 -3.65
C HIS A 72 8.58 7.58 -4.70
N ALA A 73 8.40 7.27 -5.99
CA ALA A 73 8.70 8.20 -7.07
C ALA A 73 7.88 9.50 -6.93
N CYS A 74 6.60 9.41 -6.55
CA CYS A 74 5.78 10.58 -6.25
C CYS A 74 6.31 11.40 -5.08
N ILE A 75 6.81 10.76 -4.01
CA ILE A 75 7.42 11.44 -2.87
C ILE A 75 8.70 12.17 -3.31
N ILE A 76 9.57 11.54 -4.10
CA ILE A 76 10.79 12.19 -4.60
C ILE A 76 10.44 13.43 -5.43
N VAL A 77 9.47 13.32 -6.35
CA VAL A 77 8.99 14.46 -7.15
C VAL A 77 8.39 15.55 -6.25
N PHE A 78 7.62 15.17 -5.23
CA PHE A 78 7.10 16.14 -4.26
C PHE A 78 8.24 16.90 -3.55
N LEU A 79 9.27 16.19 -3.10
CA LEU A 79 10.43 16.77 -2.42
C LEU A 79 11.28 17.66 -3.35
N ASP A 80 11.37 17.32 -4.64
CA ASP A 80 12.11 18.08 -5.64
C ASP A 80 11.37 19.34 -6.10
N GLU A 81 10.08 19.21 -6.41
CA GLU A 81 9.36 20.24 -7.19
C GLU A 81 8.35 21.05 -6.36
N PHE A 82 7.87 20.51 -5.24
CA PHE A 82 6.74 21.09 -4.50
C PHE A 82 7.10 21.53 -3.09
N LEU A 83 8.08 20.88 -2.43
CA LEU A 83 8.47 21.18 -1.06
C LEU A 83 8.76 22.67 -0.83
N GLN A 84 9.48 23.34 -1.73
CA GLN A 84 9.81 24.76 -1.59
C GLN A 84 8.60 25.70 -1.80
N LYS A 85 7.54 25.21 -2.44
CA LYS A 85 6.29 25.95 -2.70
C LYS A 85 5.30 25.84 -1.54
N ILE A 86 5.55 24.95 -0.58
CA ILE A 86 4.73 24.80 0.62
C ILE A 86 4.84 26.05 1.49
N SER A 87 3.71 26.48 2.07
CA SER A 87 3.65 27.62 2.96
C SER A 87 4.63 27.47 4.13
N PRO A 88 5.36 28.53 4.53
CA PRO A 88 6.38 28.43 5.59
C PRO A 88 5.82 28.04 6.97
N ASP A 89 4.50 28.12 7.19
CA ASP A 89 3.80 27.70 8.41
C ASP A 89 3.23 26.28 8.35
N THR A 90 3.61 25.49 7.34
CA THR A 90 3.13 24.11 7.18
C THR A 90 4.24 23.12 7.49
N GLU A 91 3.98 22.22 8.43
CA GLU A 91 4.84 21.06 8.69
C GLU A 91 4.46 19.90 7.76
N ILE A 92 5.44 19.15 7.30
CA ILE A 92 5.22 17.99 6.42
C ILE A 92 5.60 16.73 7.18
N VAL A 93 4.73 15.72 7.15
CA VAL A 93 5.00 14.39 7.70
C VAL A 93 4.84 13.38 6.58
N LEU A 94 5.91 12.65 6.29
CA LEU A 94 5.93 11.58 5.29
C LEU A 94 5.97 10.23 6.00
N TYR A 95 5.15 9.29 5.54
CA TYR A 95 5.20 7.89 5.91
C TYR A 95 5.47 7.03 4.67
N HIS A 96 6.61 6.33 4.63
CA HIS A 96 6.95 5.49 3.48
C HIS A 96 7.89 4.33 3.83
N PRO A 97 7.64 3.14 3.28
CA PRO A 97 6.32 2.63 2.89
C PRO A 97 5.49 2.23 4.12
N LEU A 98 4.16 2.34 4.09
CA LEU A 98 3.29 1.84 5.16
C LEU A 98 3.28 0.30 5.25
N ASN A 99 3.39 -0.39 4.11
CA ASN A 99 3.49 -1.84 4.04
C ASN A 99 4.88 -2.27 3.49
N PRO A 100 5.94 -2.20 4.32
CA PRO A 100 7.29 -2.54 3.88
C PRO A 100 7.42 -4.01 3.47
N PHE A 101 6.67 -4.92 4.11
CA PHE A 101 6.59 -6.32 3.69
C PHE A 101 6.03 -6.46 2.28
N GLY A 102 4.87 -5.86 2.01
CA GLY A 102 4.27 -5.92 0.69
C GLY A 102 5.18 -5.31 -0.37
N MET A 103 5.85 -4.21 -0.07
CA MET A 103 6.79 -3.58 -1.01
C MET A 103 7.98 -4.50 -1.31
N LYS A 104 8.63 -5.03 -0.27
CA LYS A 104 9.78 -5.93 -0.39
C LYS A 104 9.48 -7.19 -1.20
N TYR A 105 8.29 -7.76 -1.03
CA TYR A 105 7.90 -9.03 -1.66
C TYR A 105 6.95 -8.87 -2.86
N TYR A 106 6.81 -7.65 -3.40
CA TYR A 106 5.95 -7.35 -4.55
C TYR A 106 4.49 -7.75 -4.37
N ARG A 107 3.95 -7.55 -3.15
CA ARG A 107 2.58 -7.88 -2.77
C ARG A 107 1.77 -6.62 -2.47
N ARG A 108 0.47 -6.70 -2.74
CA ARG A 108 -0.51 -5.72 -2.28
C ARG A 108 -0.68 -5.76 -0.76
N ASN A 109 -0.77 -6.96 -0.21
CA ASN A 109 -1.11 -7.25 1.18
C ASN A 109 0.13 -7.31 2.08
N ASN A 110 -0.07 -7.28 3.40
CA ASN A 110 1.00 -7.49 4.38
C ASN A 110 1.38 -8.99 4.53
N GLU A 111 2.24 -9.31 5.48
CA GLU A 111 2.73 -10.66 5.80
C GLU A 111 1.62 -11.64 6.20
N ASN A 112 0.51 -11.12 6.73
CA ASN A 112 -0.65 -11.90 7.15
C ASN A 112 -1.70 -12.06 6.02
N ASN A 113 -1.37 -11.62 4.80
CA ASN A 113 -2.27 -11.51 3.65
C ASN A 113 -3.42 -10.51 3.85
N VAL A 114 -3.29 -9.57 4.80
CA VAL A 114 -4.30 -8.55 5.07
C VAL A 114 -4.14 -7.40 4.07
N ASP A 115 -5.24 -7.04 3.40
CA ASP A 115 -5.34 -5.79 2.64
C ASP A 115 -5.55 -4.65 3.64
N LEU A 116 -4.48 -3.90 3.90
CA LEU A 116 -4.48 -2.85 4.92
C LEU A 116 -5.52 -1.75 4.61
N ASN A 117 -5.80 -1.50 3.32
CA ASN A 117 -6.83 -0.54 2.90
C ASN A 117 -8.28 -1.04 3.08
N ARG A 118 -8.45 -2.18 3.73
CA ARG A 118 -9.75 -2.72 4.15
C ARG A 118 -9.81 -2.99 5.66
N ASN A 119 -8.69 -2.77 6.39
CA ASN A 119 -8.49 -3.20 7.77
C ASN A 119 -8.45 -2.05 8.79
N PHE A 120 -8.92 -0.85 8.42
CA PHE A 120 -8.98 0.27 9.37
C PHE A 120 -10.02 -0.02 10.47
N SER A 121 -9.58 -0.01 11.74
CA SER A 121 -10.37 -0.47 12.90
C SER A 121 -11.60 0.36 13.25
N SER A 122 -11.70 1.58 12.73
CA SER A 122 -12.77 2.54 13.04
C SER A 122 -13.82 2.69 11.95
N ASN A 123 -13.77 1.89 10.87
CA ASN A 123 -14.71 2.04 9.78
C ASN A 123 -16.11 1.51 10.15
N GLN A 124 -17.12 2.38 10.14
CA GLN A 124 -18.54 2.01 10.26
C GLN A 124 -19.10 1.34 8.98
N PHE A 125 -18.21 0.95 8.05
CA PHE A 125 -18.61 0.33 6.79
C PHE A 125 -18.84 -1.17 7.00
N SER A 126 -19.95 -1.68 6.44
CA SER A 126 -20.21 -3.11 6.44
C SER A 126 -19.07 -3.83 5.73
N SER A 127 -18.51 -4.84 6.39
CA SER A 127 -17.55 -5.77 5.79
C SER A 127 -18.23 -6.94 5.06
N GLU A 128 -19.57 -6.90 4.93
CA GLU A 128 -20.31 -7.89 4.17
C GLU A 128 -20.02 -7.72 2.68
N ASN A 129 -19.72 -8.84 2.03
CA ASN A 129 -19.48 -8.89 0.60
C ASN A 129 -20.20 -10.11 0.01
N PRO A 130 -21.53 -10.03 -0.18
CA PRO A 130 -22.32 -11.15 -0.71
C PRO A 130 -21.87 -11.58 -2.12
N GLY A 131 -21.33 -10.65 -2.90
CA GLY A 131 -20.73 -10.95 -4.19
C GLY A 131 -19.52 -11.88 -4.05
N PHE A 132 -18.66 -11.63 -3.06
CA PHE A 132 -17.51 -12.47 -2.77
C PHE A 132 -17.90 -13.85 -2.25
N GLU A 133 -18.93 -13.98 -1.42
CA GLU A 133 -19.43 -15.29 -0.97
C GLU A 133 -19.80 -16.20 -2.14
N LYS A 134 -20.49 -15.65 -3.16
CA LYS A 134 -20.84 -16.37 -4.38
C LYS A 134 -19.63 -16.72 -5.24
N ALA A 135 -18.59 -15.89 -5.19
CA ALA A 135 -17.40 -15.99 -6.04
C ALA A 135 -16.17 -16.59 -5.33
N ILE A 136 -16.28 -17.02 -4.07
CA ILE A 136 -15.14 -17.39 -3.23
C ILE A 136 -14.22 -18.44 -3.87
N ALA A 137 -14.81 -19.43 -4.54
CA ALA A 137 -14.07 -20.50 -5.20
C ALA A 137 -13.19 -20.02 -6.37
N PHE A 138 -13.53 -18.87 -6.96
CA PHE A 138 -12.74 -18.23 -8.03
C PHE A 138 -11.55 -17.46 -7.46
N PHE A 139 -11.73 -16.80 -6.32
CA PHE A 139 -10.73 -15.92 -5.71
C PHE A 139 -9.74 -16.63 -4.78
N LYS A 140 -9.98 -17.90 -4.44
CA LYS A 140 -9.00 -18.74 -3.74
C LYS A 140 -7.88 -19.16 -4.68
N PRO A 141 -6.60 -19.03 -4.28
CA PRO A 141 -5.47 -19.45 -5.09
C PRO A 141 -5.51 -20.95 -5.37
N ARG A 142 -5.15 -21.33 -6.60
CA ARG A 142 -5.06 -22.73 -7.05
C ARG A 142 -3.69 -22.99 -7.64
N LYS A 143 -3.15 -24.17 -7.38
CA LYS A 143 -1.89 -24.62 -8.00
C LYS A 143 -2.19 -25.21 -9.37
N TYR A 144 -1.42 -24.79 -10.36
CA TYR A 144 -1.48 -25.33 -11.72
C TYR A 144 -0.10 -25.83 -12.12
N SER A 145 -0.04 -26.89 -12.90
CA SER A 145 1.23 -27.47 -13.36
C SER A 145 1.88 -26.70 -14.52
N GLY A 146 1.34 -25.53 -14.91
CA GLY A 146 1.89 -24.69 -15.98
C GLY A 146 0.96 -23.54 -16.38
N ILE A 147 1.54 -22.49 -16.99
CA ILE A 147 0.85 -21.24 -17.36
C ILE A 147 -0.35 -21.48 -18.29
N MET A 148 -0.24 -22.42 -19.24
CA MET A 148 -1.33 -22.71 -20.19
C MET A 148 -2.57 -23.26 -19.47
N ARG A 149 -2.38 -24.22 -18.55
CA ARG A 149 -3.49 -24.79 -17.75
C ARG A 149 -4.08 -23.76 -16.80
N ALA A 150 -3.23 -22.91 -16.22
CA ALA A 150 -3.68 -21.79 -15.38
C ALA A 150 -4.57 -20.83 -16.18
N ASN A 151 -4.13 -20.39 -17.35
CA ASN A 151 -4.88 -19.47 -18.21
C ASN A 151 -6.20 -20.09 -18.69
N LEU A 152 -6.18 -21.33 -19.17
CA LEU A 152 -7.39 -22.01 -19.62
C LEU A 152 -8.41 -22.16 -18.48
N SER A 153 -7.94 -22.56 -17.29
CA SER A 153 -8.79 -22.61 -16.10
C SER A 153 -9.32 -21.23 -15.73
N PHE A 154 -8.49 -20.18 -15.78
CA PHE A 154 -8.92 -18.82 -15.45
C PHE A 154 -10.06 -18.37 -16.37
N TYR A 155 -9.87 -18.41 -17.70
CA TYR A 155 -10.89 -17.98 -18.66
C TYR A 155 -12.18 -18.80 -18.54
N PHE A 156 -12.07 -20.13 -18.39
CA PHE A 156 -13.23 -20.99 -18.17
C PHE A 156 -14.02 -20.59 -16.92
N ASN A 157 -13.34 -20.35 -15.79
CA ASN A 157 -14.02 -19.99 -14.55
C ASN A 157 -14.59 -18.56 -14.60
N VAL A 158 -13.94 -17.62 -15.30
CA VAL A 158 -14.49 -16.28 -15.55
C VAL A 158 -15.81 -16.38 -16.33
N ILE A 159 -15.81 -17.10 -17.47
CA ILE A 159 -17.01 -17.29 -18.29
C ILE A 159 -18.12 -17.95 -17.46
N LYS A 160 -17.80 -19.04 -16.75
CA LYS A 160 -18.75 -19.73 -15.88
C LYS A 160 -19.36 -18.80 -14.81
N MET A 161 -18.54 -17.92 -14.22
CA MET A 161 -18.98 -16.99 -13.18
C MET A 161 -19.88 -15.90 -13.76
N ILE A 162 -19.51 -15.31 -14.91
CA ILE A 162 -20.33 -14.33 -15.61
C ILE A 162 -21.67 -14.95 -16.02
N SER A 163 -21.67 -16.15 -16.60
CA SER A 163 -22.90 -16.82 -17.02
C SER A 163 -23.82 -17.18 -15.85
N LYS A 164 -23.26 -17.49 -14.66
CA LYS A 164 -24.05 -17.88 -13.49
C LYS A 164 -24.55 -16.71 -12.65
N PHE A 165 -23.75 -15.65 -12.53
CA PHE A 165 -23.99 -14.58 -11.55
C PHE A 165 -23.97 -13.16 -12.14
N GLY A 166 -23.76 -13.03 -13.44
CA GLY A 166 -23.59 -11.73 -14.10
C GLY A 166 -22.25 -11.06 -13.78
N THR A 167 -22.01 -9.92 -14.43
CA THR A 167 -20.80 -9.12 -14.22
C THR A 167 -20.86 -8.27 -12.95
N SER A 168 -22.05 -8.00 -12.41
CA SER A 168 -22.25 -7.22 -11.17
C SER A 168 -21.64 -7.93 -9.97
N THR A 169 -21.93 -9.22 -9.77
CA THR A 169 -21.40 -10.04 -8.67
C THR A 169 -19.86 -10.02 -8.64
N LEU A 170 -19.24 -10.11 -9.82
CA LEU A 170 -17.79 -10.05 -10.01
C LEU A 170 -17.22 -8.69 -9.57
N LYS A 171 -17.86 -7.59 -9.97
CA LYS A 171 -17.45 -6.24 -9.58
C LYS A 171 -17.62 -6.03 -8.08
N GLU A 172 -18.77 -6.38 -7.52
CA GLU A 172 -19.02 -6.28 -6.07
C GLU A 172 -17.97 -7.06 -5.26
N ALA A 173 -17.67 -8.29 -5.69
CA ALA A 173 -16.68 -9.14 -5.03
C ALA A 173 -15.29 -8.51 -4.97
N THR A 174 -14.90 -7.69 -5.95
CA THR A 174 -13.56 -7.08 -6.01
C THR A 174 -13.47 -5.66 -5.46
N LEU A 175 -14.60 -4.98 -5.22
CA LEU A 175 -14.60 -3.61 -4.71
C LEU A 175 -14.42 -3.56 -3.19
N LEU A 176 -15.03 -4.50 -2.48
CA LEU A 176 -15.02 -4.55 -1.01
C LEU A 176 -13.99 -5.53 -0.46
N GLY A 177 -13.64 -5.37 0.82
CA GLY A 177 -12.88 -6.38 1.55
C GLY A 177 -13.73 -7.61 1.88
N GLN A 178 -13.11 -8.61 2.49
CA GLN A 178 -13.80 -9.81 2.98
C GLN A 178 -13.07 -10.42 4.17
N LYS A 179 -13.81 -11.06 5.10
CA LYS A 179 -13.25 -11.66 6.33
C LYS A 179 -13.37 -13.19 6.37
N ILE A 180 -13.90 -13.80 5.30
CA ILE A 180 -14.36 -15.19 5.30
C ILE A 180 -13.33 -16.19 4.75
N ALA A 181 -12.30 -15.73 4.02
CA ALA A 181 -11.24 -16.57 3.48
C ALA A 181 -9.89 -15.88 3.53
N LYS A 182 -9.07 -16.23 4.53
CA LYS A 182 -7.73 -15.65 4.74
C LYS A 182 -6.79 -15.84 3.54
N GLU A 183 -6.93 -16.95 2.82
CA GLU A 183 -6.10 -17.31 1.68
C GLU A 183 -6.50 -16.61 0.37
N ALA A 184 -7.67 -15.97 0.32
CA ALA A 184 -8.19 -15.34 -0.88
C ALA A 184 -7.79 -13.85 -0.95
N ILE A 185 -8.08 -13.21 -2.08
CA ILE A 185 -7.79 -11.79 -2.27
C ILE A 185 -8.67 -10.92 -1.35
N TYR A 186 -8.23 -9.68 -1.14
CA TYR A 186 -8.93 -8.64 -0.37
C TYR A 186 -9.31 -9.02 1.07
N TYR A 187 -8.57 -9.95 1.67
CA TYR A 187 -8.78 -10.36 3.04
C TYR A 187 -8.55 -9.16 4.00
N SER A 188 -9.53 -8.92 4.87
CA SER A 188 -9.43 -8.03 6.02
C SER A 188 -9.40 -8.89 7.27
N ASP A 189 -8.53 -8.54 8.21
CA ASP A 189 -8.58 -9.10 9.55
C ASP A 189 -9.65 -8.39 10.40
N THR A 190 -9.87 -8.93 11.59
CA THR A 190 -10.60 -8.27 12.68
C THR A 190 -9.65 -7.65 13.70
N LYS A 191 -8.37 -8.05 13.66
CA LYS A 191 -7.31 -7.54 14.53
C LYS A 191 -6.57 -6.39 13.89
N TYR A 192 -6.09 -5.49 14.75
CA TYR A 192 -5.11 -4.49 14.39
C TYR A 192 -3.86 -5.14 13.78
N GLN A 193 -3.32 -4.53 12.72
CA GLN A 193 -2.06 -4.96 12.09
C GLN A 193 -0.99 -3.92 12.44
N SER A 194 0.23 -4.36 12.76
CA SER A 194 1.31 -3.41 13.09
C SER A 194 1.64 -2.47 11.94
N SER A 195 1.39 -2.89 10.69
CA SER A 195 1.59 -2.07 9.48
C SER A 195 0.47 -1.03 9.23
N THR A 196 -0.47 -0.83 10.17
CA THR A 196 -1.60 0.12 10.07
C THR A 196 -1.66 1.11 11.21
#